data_AF-A0A0P7CH52-F1
#
_entry.id   AF-A0A0P7CH52-F1
#
_cell.length_a   1.000
_cell.length_b   1.000
_cell.length_c   1.000
_cell.angle_alpha   90.00
_cell.angle_beta   90.00
_cell.angle_gamma   90.00
#
_symmetry.space_group_name_H-M   'P 1'
#
loop_
_entity.id
_entity.type
_entity.pdbx_description
1 polymer ?
#
loop_
_entity_poly.entity_id
_entity_poly.type
_entity_poly.pdbx_seq_one_letter_code
_entity_poly.pdbx_strand_id
1 'polypeptide(L)'
;MPKTARGLTVHPLTLREVEVVRVVDLTPGMRRITLGGEQLRAFTSANGFPQPAFDSTGFDDDIRLVFCYPDQAEPVLPVQKEKGLELPRDPRPLSRSYTVRRWNPATGELDVDIVKHGIGVGSTWAYRTQPGDRMHFHGPSASRALPQDADWLLVAGDDTAIPAIARLLEELPDDARAQVFIEVAEDAHRLELRALPRAEVTWLVRGGAEAGTTTLLVDAVRNSGWWDGRPFAWFAGERSVVRDLRRHLVEDRGLPKEDIEFTGYWRRGEVIALEADGAVPDPEKSITPFERLHQLTELVPPIAIRTAVELGIPELISRGVSSVADLAVRADADERALGKLLRYLHALDVLTETEPGRYDLTPVGEVLTVEFVADSLHPSGVGGREMLGVHGLTESIRTGRSSYASVTGQTFAEVRAEQDYEDRYLERLAEFQHALAMSIAKSGLLSGVRHLVIHSGGAGVQAREFVAAHPDLRVTICALPAQADWLHRDLPATIPDEQQRARVSVAEQSVFEPSPESDVVFVSRAFKALPDADAAHALRRVSENLLPGGRVLLVEEVFDTGDLDEHDGEADLIGLAVHGSGLRTAEELDTVIIWSGLTRTETHIVGWGTTVHELVRNDTN
;
A
#
# COMPACT_ATOMS: atom_id res chain seq x y z
N MET A 1 -2.40 24.02 19.12
CA MET A 1 -3.54 24.11 18.18
C MET A 1 -3.29 25.28 17.23
N PRO A 2 -3.51 25.15 15.92
CA PRO A 2 -3.36 26.28 15.01
C PRO A 2 -4.28 27.42 15.46
N LYS A 3 -3.78 28.66 15.45
CA LYS A 3 -4.63 29.84 15.61
C LYS A 3 -5.56 29.87 14.40
N THR A 4 -6.87 30.02 14.61
CA THR A 4 -7.88 30.29 13.58
C THR A 4 -8.58 31.59 13.95
N ALA A 5 -9.01 32.37 12.96
CA ALA A 5 -9.82 33.57 13.16
C ALA A 5 -11.25 33.27 13.65
N ARG A 6 -11.64 31.98 13.73
CA ARG A 6 -12.98 31.53 14.14
C ARG A 6 -12.96 30.97 15.57
N GLY A 7 -13.88 31.45 16.41
CA GLY A 7 -14.08 30.90 17.75
C GLY A 7 -14.62 29.47 17.70
N LEU A 8 -14.07 28.58 18.53
CA LEU A 8 -14.45 27.16 18.61
C LEU A 8 -15.31 26.88 19.85
N THR A 9 -16.45 26.24 19.65
CA THR A 9 -17.27 25.66 20.73
C THR A 9 -17.29 24.15 20.55
N VAL A 10 -16.91 23.39 21.58
CA VAL A 10 -16.86 21.92 21.52
C VAL A 10 -18.15 21.34 22.10
N HIS A 11 -18.72 20.36 21.40
CA HIS A 11 -19.94 19.68 21.79
C HIS A 11 -19.65 18.22 22.14
N PRO A 12 -20.39 17.62 23.09
CA PRO A 12 -20.28 16.19 23.34
C PRO A 12 -20.83 15.38 22.16
N LEU A 13 -20.07 14.39 21.71
CA LEU A 13 -20.49 13.50 20.63
C LEU A 13 -21.62 12.60 21.12
N THR A 14 -22.83 12.90 20.65
CA THR A 14 -24.08 12.25 21.08
C THR A 14 -24.68 11.47 19.90
N LEU A 15 -24.97 10.18 20.10
CA LEU A 15 -25.76 9.40 19.15
C LEU A 15 -27.25 9.71 19.36
N ARG A 16 -27.96 10.07 18.28
CA ARG A 16 -29.38 10.43 18.30
C ARG A 16 -30.16 9.60 17.27
N GLU A 17 -31.33 9.14 17.68
CA GLU A 17 -32.36 8.62 16.78
C GLU A 17 -33.33 9.74 16.41
N VAL A 18 -33.62 9.86 15.12
CA VAL A 18 -34.55 10.83 14.54
C VAL A 18 -35.41 10.18 13.45
N GLU A 19 -36.46 10.88 13.07
CA GLU A 19 -37.38 10.50 12.02
C GLU A 19 -37.35 11.54 10.90
N VAL A 20 -37.50 11.10 9.65
CA VAL A 20 -37.73 11.97 8.51
C VAL A 20 -39.14 12.55 8.62
N VAL A 21 -39.23 13.86 8.79
CA VAL A 21 -40.51 14.58 8.89
C VAL A 21 -40.95 15.08 7.52
N ARG A 22 -40.01 15.45 6.65
CA ARG A 22 -40.31 16.05 5.34
C ARG A 22 -39.17 15.88 4.35
N VAL A 23 -39.52 15.70 3.07
CA VAL A 23 -38.59 15.57 1.94
C VAL A 23 -38.99 16.55 0.85
N VAL A 24 -38.05 17.36 0.36
CA VAL A 24 -38.28 18.38 -0.68
C VAL A 24 -37.14 18.37 -1.70
N ASP A 25 -37.45 18.22 -2.99
CA ASP A 25 -36.49 18.48 -4.06
C ASP A 25 -36.32 19.99 -4.23
N LEU A 26 -35.10 20.51 -3.99
CA LEU A 26 -34.79 21.94 -4.11
C LEU A 26 -34.40 22.28 -5.56
N THR A 27 -33.60 21.41 -6.16
CA THR A 27 -33.19 21.46 -7.57
C THR A 27 -33.14 20.01 -8.08
N PRO A 28 -32.98 19.76 -9.39
CA PRO A 28 -32.78 18.41 -9.89
C PRO A 28 -31.58 17.69 -9.23
N GLY A 29 -30.56 18.46 -8.83
CA GLY A 29 -29.32 17.96 -8.22
C GLY A 29 -29.29 17.98 -6.69
N MET A 30 -30.30 18.50 -5.99
CA MET A 30 -30.27 18.67 -4.53
C MET A 30 -31.63 18.40 -3.90
N ARG A 31 -31.65 17.60 -2.81
CA ARG A 31 -32.85 17.31 -2.02
C ARG A 31 -32.63 17.64 -0.55
N ARG A 32 -33.58 18.34 0.04
CA ARG A 32 -33.66 18.61 1.48
C ARG A 32 -34.43 17.52 2.19
N ILE A 33 -33.86 17.07 3.30
CA ILE A 33 -34.49 16.15 4.25
C ILE A 33 -34.56 16.86 5.60
N THR A 34 -35.78 17.00 6.11
CA THR A 34 -36.03 17.53 7.45
C THR A 34 -36.19 16.38 8.43
N LEU A 35 -35.37 16.40 9.48
CA LEU A 35 -35.35 15.44 10.56
C LEU A 35 -35.98 16.06 11.81
N GLY A 36 -36.70 15.23 12.57
CA GLY A 36 -37.30 15.59 13.86
C GLY A 36 -37.23 14.43 14.83
N GLY A 37 -37.56 14.67 16.11
CA GLY A 37 -37.62 13.61 17.11
C GLY A 37 -37.29 14.09 18.53
N GLU A 38 -37.68 13.29 19.52
CA GLU A 38 -37.50 13.63 20.94
C GLU A 38 -36.02 13.71 21.34
N GLN A 39 -35.15 12.90 20.72
CA GLN A 39 -33.71 12.93 21.01
C GLN A 39 -32.99 14.16 20.46
N LEU A 40 -33.67 15.12 19.80
CA LEU A 40 -33.10 16.44 19.52
C LEU A 40 -33.16 17.36 20.75
N ARG A 41 -34.02 17.04 21.73
CA ARG A 41 -34.01 17.67 23.07
C ARG A 41 -32.98 16.98 23.98
N ALA A 42 -32.81 17.50 25.18
CA ALA A 42 -32.03 16.81 26.21
C ALA A 42 -32.72 15.48 26.58
N PHE A 43 -31.96 14.40 26.66
CA PHE A 43 -32.48 13.05 26.92
C PHE A 43 -31.46 12.22 27.69
N THR A 44 -31.86 11.03 28.17
CA THR A 44 -30.94 10.06 28.78
C THR A 44 -30.77 8.90 27.82
N SER A 45 -29.52 8.58 27.45
CA SER A 45 -29.22 7.45 26.55
C SER A 45 -29.54 6.10 27.21
N ALA A 46 -29.68 5.04 26.41
CA ALA A 46 -30.11 3.72 26.90
C ALA A 46 -29.21 3.11 28.00
N ASN A 47 -27.94 3.52 28.05
CA ASN A 47 -26.96 3.15 29.06
C ASN A 47 -26.96 4.06 30.32
N GLY A 48 -27.93 4.97 30.45
CA GLY A 48 -28.14 5.81 31.63
C GLY A 48 -27.41 7.15 31.66
N PHE A 49 -26.66 7.52 30.61
CA PHE A 49 -25.93 8.79 30.59
C PHE A 49 -26.81 9.96 30.08
N PRO A 50 -26.81 11.12 30.77
CA PRO A 50 -27.53 12.30 30.29
C PRO A 50 -26.84 12.89 29.06
N GLN A 51 -27.63 13.26 28.06
CA GLN A 51 -27.20 13.87 26.81
C GLN A 51 -27.85 15.25 26.65
N PRO A 52 -27.11 16.28 26.22
CA PRO A 52 -27.67 17.61 26.06
C PRO A 52 -28.62 17.68 24.86
N ALA A 53 -29.36 18.79 24.75
CA ALA A 53 -30.09 19.12 23.54
C ALA A 53 -29.13 19.29 22.36
N PHE A 54 -29.62 19.02 21.15
CA PHE A 54 -28.85 19.27 19.93
C PHE A 54 -28.65 20.77 19.73
N ASP A 55 -27.45 21.16 19.32
CA ASP A 55 -27.11 22.54 19.00
C ASP A 55 -26.14 22.56 17.81
N SER A 56 -26.25 23.61 17.01
CA SER A 56 -25.40 23.84 15.83
C SER A 56 -25.38 25.32 15.51
N THR A 57 -24.24 25.96 15.78
CA THR A 57 -24.07 27.41 15.66
C THR A 57 -23.11 27.82 14.55
N GLY A 58 -22.42 26.87 13.91
CA GLY A 58 -21.50 27.15 12.80
C GLY A 58 -22.14 26.81 11.45
N PHE A 59 -21.87 27.64 10.44
CA PHE A 59 -22.42 27.45 9.09
C PHE A 59 -21.93 26.18 8.38
N ASP A 60 -20.78 25.65 8.80
CA ASP A 60 -20.13 24.45 8.26
C ASP A 60 -20.12 23.28 9.26
N ASP A 61 -20.97 23.34 10.29
CA ASP A 61 -21.17 22.22 11.22
C ASP A 61 -21.64 20.98 10.46
N ASP A 62 -21.04 19.82 10.76
CA ASP A 62 -21.43 18.54 10.17
C ASP A 62 -21.92 17.52 11.21
N ILE A 63 -22.87 16.70 10.78
CA ILE A 63 -23.32 15.50 11.49
C ILE A 63 -23.02 14.28 10.66
N ARG A 64 -22.77 13.14 11.32
CA ARG A 64 -22.64 11.85 10.63
C ARG A 64 -23.94 11.08 10.67
N LEU A 65 -24.60 10.94 9.52
CA LEU A 65 -25.72 10.02 9.35
C LEU A 65 -25.21 8.58 9.28
N VAL A 66 -25.91 7.65 9.92
CA VAL A 66 -25.56 6.22 10.00
C VAL A 66 -26.59 5.40 9.21
N PHE A 67 -26.11 4.68 8.21
CA PHE A 67 -26.90 3.93 7.24
C PHE A 67 -26.87 2.42 7.52
N CYS A 68 -27.87 1.72 7.00
CA CYS A 68 -27.89 0.27 6.99
C CYS A 68 -26.90 -0.29 5.95
N TYR A 69 -26.31 -1.44 6.26
CA TYR A 69 -25.68 -2.27 5.24
C TYR A 69 -26.76 -2.83 4.29
N PRO A 70 -26.39 -3.24 3.06
CA PRO A 70 -27.33 -3.95 2.19
C PRO A 70 -27.86 -5.19 2.90
N ASP A 71 -29.13 -5.50 2.63
CA ASP A 71 -29.86 -6.64 3.19
C ASP A 71 -30.08 -6.62 4.72
N GLN A 72 -29.67 -5.53 5.41
CA GLN A 72 -29.95 -5.33 6.82
C GLN A 72 -31.06 -4.30 7.03
N ALA A 73 -32.02 -4.63 7.91
CA ALA A 73 -33.13 -3.73 8.26
C ALA A 73 -32.73 -2.67 9.31
N GLU A 74 -31.66 -2.91 10.06
CA GLU A 74 -31.17 -2.02 11.12
C GLU A 74 -29.70 -1.69 10.88
N PRO A 75 -29.26 -0.45 11.19
CA PRO A 75 -27.87 -0.05 11.00
C PRO A 75 -26.97 -0.57 12.12
N VAL A 76 -25.68 -0.70 11.79
CA VAL A 76 -24.64 -0.94 12.79
C VAL A 76 -24.33 0.39 13.48
N LEU A 77 -24.76 0.51 14.75
CA LEU A 77 -24.67 1.77 15.48
C LEU A 77 -23.36 1.91 16.27
N PRO A 78 -22.82 3.14 16.40
CA PRO A 78 -21.85 3.44 17.45
C PRO A 78 -22.45 3.17 18.84
N VAL A 79 -21.61 2.76 19.80
CA VAL A 79 -22.03 2.59 21.19
C VAL A 79 -21.77 3.88 21.95
N GLN A 80 -22.82 4.49 22.49
CA GLN A 80 -22.69 5.63 23.39
C GLN A 80 -21.88 5.22 24.63
N LYS A 81 -20.89 6.05 25.03
CA LYS A 81 -20.14 5.94 26.29
C LYS A 81 -20.31 7.22 27.09
N GLU A 82 -19.83 7.23 28.34
CA GLU A 82 -19.88 8.41 29.23
C GLU A 82 -19.21 9.63 28.60
N LYS A 83 -18.10 9.44 27.87
CA LYS A 83 -17.27 10.50 27.28
C LYS A 83 -17.02 10.30 25.78
N GLY A 84 -18.09 10.06 25.01
CA GLY A 84 -18.03 9.97 23.54
C GLY A 84 -18.69 8.71 22.98
N LEU A 85 -18.27 8.32 21.77
CA LEU A 85 -18.77 7.14 21.06
C LEU A 85 -17.65 6.13 20.82
N GLU A 86 -17.99 4.85 20.94
CA GLU A 86 -17.16 3.73 20.53
C GLU A 86 -17.71 3.15 19.23
N LEU A 87 -16.89 3.09 18.18
CA LEU A 87 -17.26 2.57 16.88
C LEU A 87 -16.95 1.06 16.84
N PRO A 88 -17.95 0.20 16.56
CA PRO A 88 -17.71 -1.21 16.25
C PRO A 88 -16.67 -1.36 15.12
N ARG A 89 -15.83 -2.40 15.21
CA ARG A 89 -14.78 -2.67 14.23
C ARG A 89 -15.23 -3.61 13.12
N ASP A 90 -16.13 -4.54 13.42
CA ASP A 90 -16.59 -5.57 12.50
C ASP A 90 -18.08 -5.91 12.73
N PRO A 91 -18.98 -5.55 11.80
CA PRO A 91 -18.77 -4.55 10.75
C PRO A 91 -18.65 -3.13 11.34
N ARG A 92 -18.03 -2.19 10.63
CA ARG A 92 -18.00 -0.78 11.05
C ARG A 92 -19.34 -0.07 10.76
N PRO A 93 -19.75 0.95 11.52
CA PRO A 93 -20.89 1.78 11.15
C PRO A 93 -20.72 2.42 9.76
N LEU A 94 -21.64 2.13 8.84
CA LEU A 94 -21.66 2.77 7.52
C LEU A 94 -22.19 4.19 7.67
N SER A 95 -21.32 5.20 7.67
CA SER A 95 -21.71 6.59 7.94
C SER A 95 -21.18 7.60 6.91
N ARG A 96 -21.88 8.74 6.76
CA ARG A 96 -21.44 9.88 5.94
C ARG A 96 -21.70 11.19 6.67
N SER A 97 -20.75 12.12 6.56
CA SER A 97 -20.89 13.48 7.09
C SER A 97 -21.76 14.32 6.16
N TYR A 98 -22.64 15.12 6.74
CA TYR A 98 -23.49 16.10 6.06
C TYR A 98 -23.54 17.39 6.85
N THR A 99 -23.53 18.51 6.14
CA THR A 99 -23.71 19.84 6.73
C THR A 99 -25.09 19.97 7.36
N VAL A 100 -25.14 20.51 8.58
CA VAL A 100 -26.37 20.98 9.20
C VAL A 100 -26.83 22.22 8.47
N ARG A 101 -27.83 22.10 7.59
CA ARG A 101 -28.29 23.21 6.76
C ARG A 101 -29.10 24.23 7.57
N ARG A 102 -29.95 23.76 8.47
CA ARG A 102 -30.75 24.60 9.38
C ARG A 102 -31.04 23.83 10.66
N TRP A 103 -30.89 24.48 11.81
CA TRP A 103 -31.38 23.99 13.09
C TRP A 103 -32.39 24.98 13.65
N ASN A 104 -33.61 24.53 13.96
CA ASN A 104 -34.62 25.34 14.61
C ASN A 104 -35.02 24.73 15.97
N PRO A 105 -34.52 25.25 17.10
CA PRO A 105 -34.82 24.70 18.42
C PRO A 105 -36.29 24.90 18.84
N ALA A 106 -37.00 25.88 18.26
CA ALA A 106 -38.41 26.14 18.59
C ALA A 106 -39.35 25.08 17.99
N THR A 107 -39.06 24.63 16.77
CA THR A 107 -39.83 23.56 16.12
C THR A 107 -39.23 22.17 16.35
N GLY A 108 -37.95 22.09 16.75
CA GLY A 108 -37.23 20.82 16.86
C GLY A 108 -36.93 20.21 15.49
N GLU A 109 -36.79 21.04 14.46
CA GLU A 109 -36.52 20.59 13.09
C GLU A 109 -35.07 20.84 12.69
N LEU A 110 -34.47 19.84 12.07
CA LEU A 110 -33.12 19.83 11.54
C LEU A 110 -33.17 19.57 10.03
N ASP A 111 -32.69 20.49 9.21
CA ASP A 111 -32.60 20.30 7.76
C ASP A 111 -31.20 19.84 7.35
N VAL A 112 -31.15 18.87 6.44
CA VAL A 112 -29.94 18.38 5.77
C VAL A 112 -30.20 18.38 4.26
N ASP A 113 -29.28 18.98 3.50
CA ASP A 113 -29.35 19.02 2.04
C ASP A 113 -28.38 17.98 1.46
N ILE A 114 -28.87 17.14 0.56
CA ILE A 114 -28.11 16.02 -0.05
C ILE A 114 -28.08 16.17 -1.55
N VAL A 115 -26.86 16.09 -2.10
CA VAL A 115 -26.61 16.12 -3.53
C VAL A 115 -27.02 14.79 -4.18
N LYS A 116 -27.72 14.88 -5.31
CA LYS A 116 -28.39 13.77 -5.99
C LYS A 116 -27.61 13.17 -7.18
N HIS A 117 -26.28 13.23 -7.20
CA HIS A 117 -25.49 12.68 -8.30
C HIS A 117 -24.55 11.55 -7.86
N GLY A 118 -24.23 10.65 -8.80
CA GLY A 118 -23.35 9.51 -8.56
C GLY A 118 -24.00 8.39 -7.75
N ILE A 119 -23.21 7.36 -7.51
CA ILE A 119 -23.61 6.13 -6.82
C ILE A 119 -22.99 6.15 -5.42
N GLY A 120 -23.82 5.96 -4.39
CA GLY A 120 -23.35 5.88 -3.01
C GLY A 120 -24.49 5.75 -2.00
N VAL A 121 -24.15 5.29 -0.80
CA VAL A 121 -25.13 5.01 0.27
C VAL A 121 -26.02 6.23 0.59
N GLY A 122 -25.42 7.41 0.63
CA GLY A 122 -26.08 8.64 1.01
C GLY A 122 -27.02 9.21 -0.05
N SER A 123 -26.58 9.26 -1.31
CA SER A 123 -27.44 9.69 -2.43
C SER A 123 -28.58 8.70 -2.63
N THR A 124 -28.30 7.39 -2.57
CA THR A 124 -29.31 6.33 -2.69
C THR A 124 -30.36 6.41 -1.58
N TRP A 125 -29.94 6.61 -0.33
CA TRP A 125 -30.87 6.84 0.78
C TRP A 125 -31.75 8.08 0.52
N ALA A 126 -31.16 9.21 0.12
CA ALA A 126 -31.91 10.43 -0.17
C ALA A 126 -32.94 10.25 -1.30
N TYR A 127 -32.68 9.38 -2.27
CA TYR A 127 -33.63 9.03 -3.31
C TYR A 127 -34.82 8.22 -2.80
N ARG A 128 -34.57 7.30 -1.86
CA ARG A 128 -35.55 6.30 -1.41
C ARG A 128 -36.35 6.74 -0.19
N THR A 129 -35.80 7.64 0.63
CA THR A 129 -36.38 7.97 1.92
C THR A 129 -37.70 8.72 1.83
N GLN A 130 -38.58 8.45 2.79
CA GLN A 130 -39.92 9.01 2.90
C GLN A 130 -40.16 9.54 4.32
N PRO A 131 -41.11 10.48 4.49
CA PRO A 131 -41.59 10.83 5.81
C PRO A 131 -42.03 9.60 6.61
N GLY A 132 -41.57 9.47 7.85
CA GLY A 132 -41.75 8.27 8.68
C GLY A 132 -40.49 7.41 8.84
N ASP A 133 -39.50 7.55 7.95
CA ASP A 133 -38.28 6.75 8.02
C ASP A 133 -37.42 7.11 9.22
N ARG A 134 -36.86 6.09 9.89
CA ARG A 134 -35.90 6.25 10.98
C ARG A 134 -34.49 6.52 10.45
N MET A 135 -33.75 7.37 11.16
CA MET A 135 -32.35 7.66 10.90
C MET A 135 -31.60 7.86 12.21
N HIS A 136 -30.33 7.46 12.24
CA HIS A 136 -29.44 7.72 13.36
C HIS A 136 -28.33 8.66 12.92
N PHE A 137 -27.93 9.58 13.80
CA PHE A 137 -26.75 10.40 13.54
C PHE A 137 -25.98 10.70 14.81
N HIS A 138 -24.73 11.12 14.65
CA HIS A 138 -23.96 11.71 15.73
C HIS A 138 -23.23 13.00 15.33
N GLY A 139 -23.09 13.91 16.29
CA GLY A 139 -22.49 15.23 16.10
C GLY A 139 -23.50 16.39 16.24
N PRO A 140 -23.09 17.63 15.89
CA PRO A 140 -21.72 18.01 15.55
C PRO A 140 -20.77 17.81 16.75
N SER A 141 -19.48 17.61 16.49
CA SER A 141 -18.46 17.48 17.55
C SER A 141 -17.94 18.83 18.05
N ALA A 142 -18.05 19.85 17.21
CA ALA A 142 -17.74 21.23 17.52
C ALA A 142 -18.44 22.14 16.50
N SER A 143 -18.65 23.40 16.91
CA SER A 143 -19.10 24.47 16.03
C SER A 143 -18.07 25.58 15.97
N ARG A 144 -17.94 26.20 14.79
CA ARG A 144 -17.06 27.35 14.57
C ARG A 144 -17.89 28.59 14.22
N ALA A 145 -17.69 29.67 14.96
CA ALA A 145 -18.34 30.95 14.68
C ALA A 145 -17.88 31.55 13.35
N LEU A 146 -18.56 32.60 12.87
CA LEU A 146 -18.06 33.42 11.76
C LEU A 146 -16.65 33.98 12.05
N PRO A 147 -15.83 34.23 11.01
CA PRO A 147 -14.49 34.76 11.19
C PRO A 147 -14.51 36.16 11.84
N GLN A 148 -13.60 36.39 12.78
CA GLN A 148 -13.38 37.69 13.41
C GLN A 148 -12.36 38.51 12.61
N ASP A 149 -12.54 39.83 12.59
CA ASP A 149 -11.62 40.79 11.97
C ASP A 149 -11.32 40.57 10.47
N ALA A 150 -12.25 39.95 9.73
CA ALA A 150 -12.18 39.80 8.27
C ALA A 150 -12.91 40.94 7.58
N ASP A 151 -12.23 41.66 6.68
CA ASP A 151 -12.80 42.76 5.89
C ASP A 151 -13.68 42.22 4.74
N TRP A 152 -13.41 41.00 4.28
CA TRP A 152 -14.20 40.30 3.26
C TRP A 152 -13.97 38.78 3.30
N LEU A 153 -14.87 38.03 2.68
CA LEU A 153 -14.79 36.56 2.59
C LEU A 153 -14.49 36.10 1.17
N LEU A 154 -13.61 35.11 1.03
CA LEU A 154 -13.41 34.36 -0.20
C LEU A 154 -13.92 32.93 0.02
N VAL A 155 -15.00 32.57 -0.68
CA VAL A 155 -15.72 31.31 -0.49
C VAL A 155 -15.72 30.55 -1.81
N ALA A 156 -15.32 29.29 -1.81
CA ALA A 156 -15.58 28.46 -2.98
C ALA A 156 -15.87 26.99 -2.66
N GLY A 157 -16.69 26.37 -3.49
CA GLY A 157 -16.91 24.94 -3.43
C GLY A 157 -17.69 24.38 -4.60
N ASP A 158 -17.80 23.06 -4.63
CA ASP A 158 -18.66 22.35 -5.58
C ASP A 158 -20.08 22.18 -5.03
N ASP A 159 -20.90 21.41 -5.73
CA ASP A 159 -22.30 21.14 -5.40
C ASP A 159 -22.48 20.59 -3.98
N THR A 160 -21.47 19.90 -3.43
CA THR A 160 -21.51 19.37 -2.06
C THR A 160 -21.34 20.45 -0.99
N ALA A 161 -20.75 21.60 -1.33
CA ALA A 161 -20.53 22.71 -0.41
C ALA A 161 -21.68 23.72 -0.36
N ILE A 162 -22.62 23.66 -1.32
CA ILE A 162 -23.78 24.58 -1.40
C ILE A 162 -24.55 24.70 -0.08
N PRO A 163 -24.82 23.62 0.69
CA PRO A 163 -25.56 23.75 1.95
C PRO A 163 -24.86 24.66 2.98
N ALA A 164 -23.54 24.54 3.11
CA ALA A 164 -22.74 25.38 4.01
C ALA A 164 -22.64 26.82 3.49
N ILE A 165 -22.46 27.00 2.17
CA ILE A 165 -22.41 28.33 1.55
C ILE A 165 -23.76 29.07 1.71
N ALA A 166 -24.87 28.36 1.51
CA ALA A 166 -26.20 28.93 1.68
C ALA A 166 -26.44 29.36 3.14
N ARG A 167 -26.07 28.50 4.10
CA ARG A 167 -26.14 28.82 5.53
C ARG A 167 -25.23 30.00 5.91
N LEU A 168 -24.01 30.05 5.37
CA LEU A 168 -23.08 31.16 5.56
C LEU A 168 -23.70 32.49 5.12
N LEU A 169 -24.24 32.56 3.90
CA LEU A 169 -24.86 33.78 3.37
C LEU A 169 -26.08 34.22 4.20
N GLU A 170 -26.83 33.28 4.79
CA GLU A 170 -27.94 33.56 5.71
C GLU A 170 -27.49 34.10 7.07
N GLU A 171 -26.33 33.66 7.56
CA GLU A 171 -25.78 34.09 8.86
C GLU A 171 -24.93 35.37 8.76
N LEU A 172 -24.45 35.73 7.57
CA LEU A 172 -23.66 36.95 7.37
C LEU A 172 -24.47 38.24 7.63
N PRO A 173 -23.82 39.30 8.16
CA PRO A 173 -24.39 40.65 8.22
C PRO A 173 -24.80 41.20 6.85
N ASP A 174 -25.78 42.09 6.81
CA ASP A 174 -26.29 42.70 5.56
C ASP A 174 -25.22 43.48 4.77
N ASP A 175 -24.19 43.99 5.44
CA ASP A 175 -23.08 44.74 4.86
C ASP A 175 -21.82 43.91 4.61
N ALA A 176 -21.88 42.60 4.87
CA ALA A 176 -20.78 41.68 4.64
C ALA A 176 -20.36 41.66 3.17
N ARG A 177 -19.04 41.67 2.97
CA ARG A 177 -18.42 41.65 1.64
C ARG A 177 -17.89 40.24 1.35
N ALA A 178 -18.28 39.64 0.23
CA ALA A 178 -17.84 38.28 -0.11
C ALA A 178 -17.68 38.05 -1.61
N GLN A 179 -16.71 37.22 -2.00
CA GLN A 179 -16.63 36.59 -3.32
C GLN A 179 -16.94 35.11 -3.15
N VAL A 180 -17.95 34.61 -3.85
CA VAL A 180 -18.43 33.23 -3.73
C VAL A 180 -18.38 32.56 -5.09
N PHE A 181 -17.67 31.45 -5.20
CA PHE A 181 -17.57 30.65 -6.42
C PHE A 181 -18.18 29.27 -6.18
N ILE A 182 -19.18 28.90 -6.97
CA ILE A 182 -19.90 27.64 -6.79
C ILE A 182 -19.89 26.85 -8.09
N GLU A 183 -19.28 25.68 -8.07
CA GLU A 183 -19.31 24.74 -9.19
C GLU A 183 -20.53 23.82 -9.12
N VAL A 184 -21.26 23.69 -10.22
CA VAL A 184 -22.43 22.80 -10.36
C VAL A 184 -22.37 22.01 -11.65
N ALA A 185 -23.02 20.83 -11.67
CA ALA A 185 -23.08 20.01 -12.88
C ALA A 185 -23.75 20.76 -14.05
N GLU A 186 -24.92 21.35 -13.77
CA GLU A 186 -25.82 21.97 -14.75
C GLU A 186 -26.40 23.27 -14.22
N ASP A 187 -26.86 24.13 -15.12
CA ASP A 187 -27.47 25.41 -14.78
C ASP A 187 -28.72 25.27 -13.89
N ALA A 188 -29.51 24.21 -14.13
CA ALA A 188 -30.71 23.91 -13.35
C ALA A 188 -30.41 23.51 -11.89
N HIS A 189 -29.14 23.23 -11.54
CA HIS A 189 -28.75 22.86 -10.17
C HIS A 189 -28.46 24.06 -9.27
N ARG A 190 -28.54 25.29 -9.78
CA ARG A 190 -28.35 26.51 -8.99
C ARG A 190 -29.44 26.64 -7.93
N LEU A 191 -29.02 26.69 -6.67
CA LEU A 191 -29.91 26.95 -5.55
C LEU A 191 -30.16 28.46 -5.44
N GLU A 192 -31.37 28.86 -5.06
CA GLU A 192 -31.65 30.25 -4.68
C GLU A 192 -30.93 30.57 -3.36
N LEU A 193 -30.06 31.58 -3.37
CA LEU A 193 -29.26 32.01 -2.22
C LEU A 193 -29.69 33.40 -1.77
N ARG A 194 -29.56 33.71 -0.47
CA ARG A 194 -29.80 35.06 0.06
C ARG A 194 -28.91 36.07 -0.68
N ALA A 195 -29.53 37.06 -1.30
CA ALA A 195 -28.82 38.15 -1.95
C ALA A 195 -28.31 39.15 -0.91
N LEU A 196 -27.00 39.42 -0.92
CA LEU A 196 -26.37 40.47 -0.12
C LEU A 196 -25.80 41.53 -1.06
N PRO A 197 -25.98 42.84 -0.79
CA PRO A 197 -25.55 43.91 -1.70
C PRO A 197 -24.06 43.92 -2.03
N ARG A 198 -23.22 43.34 -1.18
CA ARG A 198 -21.75 43.31 -1.32
C ARG A 198 -21.17 41.89 -1.46
N ALA A 199 -22.03 40.90 -1.73
CA ALA A 199 -21.60 39.54 -2.06
C ALA A 199 -21.71 39.29 -3.57
N GLU A 200 -20.60 38.93 -4.19
CA GLU A 200 -20.53 38.53 -5.60
C GLU A 200 -20.57 37.00 -5.69
N VAL A 201 -21.67 36.43 -6.19
CA VAL A 201 -21.83 34.99 -6.38
C VAL A 201 -21.65 34.62 -7.86
N THR A 202 -20.66 33.78 -8.14
CA THR A 202 -20.33 33.27 -9.47
C THR A 202 -20.61 31.78 -9.54
N TRP A 203 -21.51 31.38 -10.44
CA TRP A 203 -21.82 29.98 -10.73
C TRP A 203 -20.97 29.46 -11.89
N LEU A 204 -20.34 28.31 -11.70
CA LEU A 204 -19.47 27.64 -12.66
C LEU A 204 -20.14 26.33 -13.07
N VAL A 205 -20.49 26.18 -14.35
CA VAL A 205 -21.24 25.02 -14.84
C VAL A 205 -20.29 24.04 -15.54
N ARG A 206 -20.25 22.78 -15.09
CA ARG A 206 -19.37 21.73 -15.64
C ARG A 206 -19.73 21.34 -17.09
N GLY A 207 -20.99 21.47 -17.49
CA GLY A 207 -21.41 21.29 -18.88
C GLY A 207 -21.22 19.87 -19.42
N GLY A 208 -21.46 18.85 -18.60
CA GLY A 208 -21.34 17.43 -18.95
C GLY A 208 -20.02 16.78 -18.55
N ALA A 209 -19.03 17.54 -18.06
CA ALA A 209 -17.84 16.99 -17.44
C ALA A 209 -18.18 16.36 -16.07
N GLU A 210 -17.49 15.26 -15.74
CA GLU A 210 -17.65 14.57 -14.46
C GLU A 210 -17.21 15.45 -13.28
N ALA A 211 -17.80 15.20 -12.10
CA ALA A 211 -17.43 15.93 -10.90
C ALA A 211 -15.95 15.71 -10.56
N GLY A 212 -15.25 16.78 -10.17
CA GLY A 212 -13.83 16.72 -9.78
C GLY A 212 -12.85 16.51 -10.94
N THR A 213 -13.28 16.53 -12.21
CA THR A 213 -12.37 16.45 -13.38
C THR A 213 -12.05 17.81 -13.99
N THR A 214 -12.80 18.85 -13.64
CA THR A 214 -12.61 20.20 -14.19
C THR A 214 -11.65 21.04 -13.36
N THR A 215 -11.13 22.12 -13.94
CA THR A 215 -10.34 23.14 -13.25
C THR A 215 -11.14 24.41 -12.93
N LEU A 216 -12.45 24.42 -13.23
CA LEU A 216 -13.29 25.62 -13.21
C LEU A 216 -13.17 26.41 -11.91
N LEU A 217 -13.32 25.74 -10.76
CA LEU A 217 -13.25 26.37 -9.46
C LEU A 217 -11.85 26.96 -9.16
N VAL A 218 -10.79 26.23 -9.50
CA VAL A 218 -9.40 26.66 -9.30
C VAL A 218 -9.10 27.88 -10.17
N ASP A 219 -9.49 27.82 -11.44
CA ASP A 219 -9.24 28.89 -12.41
C ASP A 219 -10.04 30.15 -12.07
N ALA A 220 -11.29 30.02 -11.63
CA ALA A 220 -12.11 31.15 -11.22
C ALA A 220 -11.50 31.90 -10.02
N VAL A 221 -11.04 31.17 -9.00
CA VAL A 221 -10.41 31.77 -7.81
C VAL A 221 -9.04 32.37 -8.15
N ARG A 222 -8.25 31.71 -9.00
CA ARG A 222 -6.95 32.26 -9.44
C ARG A 222 -7.09 33.58 -10.20
N ASN A 223 -8.10 33.65 -11.06
CA ASN A 223 -8.36 34.80 -11.92
C ASN A 223 -9.24 35.87 -11.27
N SER A 224 -9.71 35.67 -10.03
CA SER A 224 -10.52 36.67 -9.35
C SER A 224 -9.69 37.90 -8.95
N GLY A 225 -10.35 39.06 -8.95
CA GLY A 225 -9.76 40.28 -8.43
C GLY A 225 -9.57 40.18 -6.92
N TRP A 226 -8.37 40.45 -6.42
CA TRP A 226 -8.09 40.47 -4.99
C TRP A 226 -8.53 41.81 -4.41
N TRP A 227 -9.39 41.78 -3.39
CA TRP A 227 -9.91 42.98 -2.78
C TRP A 227 -9.00 43.49 -1.65
N ASP A 228 -8.94 44.82 -1.49
CA ASP A 228 -8.26 45.45 -0.36
C ASP A 228 -8.89 45.02 0.98
N GLY A 229 -8.05 44.89 2.00
CA GLY A 229 -8.41 44.42 3.34
C GLY A 229 -7.96 42.98 3.62
N ARG A 230 -8.18 42.52 4.85
CA ARG A 230 -7.86 41.17 5.33
C ARG A 230 -8.98 40.19 4.95
N PRO A 231 -8.74 39.23 4.04
CA PRO A 231 -9.73 38.21 3.72
C PRO A 231 -9.78 37.11 4.77
N PHE A 232 -10.94 36.48 4.90
CA PHE A 232 -11.05 35.11 5.39
C PHE A 232 -11.48 34.17 4.27
N ALA A 233 -10.75 33.09 4.09
CA ALA A 233 -10.95 32.13 3.01
C ALA A 233 -11.58 30.82 3.52
N TRP A 234 -12.70 30.40 2.95
CA TRP A 234 -13.35 29.11 3.27
C TRP A 234 -13.61 28.31 2.00
N PHE A 235 -13.17 27.06 2.00
CA PHE A 235 -13.23 26.21 0.82
C PHE A 235 -13.65 24.79 1.17
N ALA A 236 -14.63 24.26 0.44
CA ALA A 236 -15.07 22.88 0.59
C ALA A 236 -15.43 22.22 -0.75
N GLY A 237 -15.20 20.92 -0.86
CA GLY A 237 -15.50 20.16 -2.08
C GLY A 237 -14.55 19.00 -2.29
N GLU A 238 -14.28 18.66 -3.55
CA GLU A 238 -13.36 17.57 -3.92
C GLU A 238 -11.94 17.82 -3.39
N ARG A 239 -11.36 16.81 -2.75
CA ARG A 239 -10.12 16.90 -1.98
C ARG A 239 -8.90 17.39 -2.80
N SER A 240 -8.77 16.99 -4.07
CA SER A 240 -7.65 17.44 -4.93
C SER A 240 -7.82 18.89 -5.37
N VAL A 241 -9.04 19.31 -5.69
CA VAL A 241 -9.38 20.71 -5.99
C VAL A 241 -9.09 21.61 -4.79
N VAL A 242 -9.54 21.21 -3.60
CA VAL A 242 -9.29 21.90 -2.33
C VAL A 242 -7.79 22.00 -2.03
N ARG A 243 -7.00 20.94 -2.30
CA ARG A 243 -5.54 20.96 -2.16
C ARG A 243 -4.90 21.98 -3.08
N ASP A 244 -5.35 22.09 -4.33
CA ASP A 244 -4.74 22.99 -5.31
C ASP A 244 -5.09 24.46 -5.03
N LEU A 245 -6.30 24.73 -4.54
CA LEU A 245 -6.69 26.03 -3.98
C LEU A 245 -5.86 26.39 -2.74
N ARG A 246 -5.60 25.42 -1.86
CA ARG A 246 -4.73 25.61 -0.69
C ARG A 246 -3.32 26.01 -1.06
N ARG A 247 -2.73 25.34 -2.03
CA ARG A 247 -1.41 25.67 -2.55
C ARG A 247 -1.40 27.11 -3.06
N HIS A 248 -2.37 27.47 -3.89
CA HIS A 248 -2.45 28.82 -4.45
C HIS A 248 -2.56 29.91 -3.37
N LEU A 249 -3.46 29.73 -2.41
CA LEU A 249 -3.72 30.78 -1.41
C LEU A 249 -2.59 30.89 -0.37
N VAL A 250 -2.00 29.78 0.05
CA VAL A 250 -0.95 29.80 1.06
C VAL A 250 0.41 30.12 0.45
N GLU A 251 0.77 29.51 -0.68
CA GLU A 251 2.10 29.64 -1.29
C GLU A 251 2.18 30.86 -2.22
N ASP A 252 1.20 31.06 -3.11
CA ASP A 252 1.26 32.15 -4.11
C ASP A 252 0.73 33.48 -3.56
N ARG A 253 -0.38 33.45 -2.79
CA ARG A 253 -1.02 34.66 -2.22
C ARG A 253 -0.56 34.98 -0.79
N GLY A 254 0.18 34.08 -0.14
CA GLY A 254 0.74 34.31 1.19
C GLY A 254 -0.29 34.43 2.32
N LEU A 255 -1.47 33.83 2.18
CA LEU A 255 -2.52 33.92 3.21
C LEU A 255 -2.09 33.23 4.52
N PRO A 256 -2.22 33.92 5.67
CA PRO A 256 -1.94 33.31 6.97
C PRO A 256 -2.84 32.10 7.21
N LYS A 257 -2.28 31.08 7.87
CA LYS A 257 -3.02 29.84 8.18
C LYS A 257 -4.23 30.09 9.10
N GLU A 258 -4.21 31.17 9.89
CA GLU A 258 -5.36 31.56 10.71
C GLU A 258 -6.56 32.12 9.94
N ASP A 259 -6.33 32.62 8.72
CA ASP A 259 -7.34 33.31 7.90
C ASP A 259 -7.88 32.40 6.79
N ILE A 260 -7.68 31.09 6.92
CA ILE A 260 -8.02 30.15 5.87
C ILE A 260 -8.43 28.78 6.41
N GLU A 261 -9.54 28.25 5.87
CA GLU A 261 -10.05 26.92 6.19
C GLU A 261 -10.39 26.15 4.92
N PHE A 262 -9.97 24.88 4.90
CA PHE A 262 -10.15 23.95 3.80
C PHE A 262 -10.77 22.66 4.31
N THR A 263 -11.79 22.15 3.65
CA THR A 263 -12.39 20.85 3.99
C THR A 263 -12.67 20.03 2.75
N GLY A 264 -11.99 18.90 2.60
CA GLY A 264 -12.30 17.93 1.54
C GLY A 264 -13.56 17.15 1.90
N TYR A 265 -14.70 17.48 1.30
CA TYR A 265 -15.99 16.83 1.57
C TYR A 265 -16.07 15.44 0.94
N TRP A 266 -15.43 15.27 -0.22
CA TRP A 266 -15.38 14.01 -0.92
C TRP A 266 -14.06 13.89 -1.70
N ARG A 267 -13.76 12.69 -2.20
CA ARG A 267 -12.59 12.43 -3.04
C ARG A 267 -13.04 11.64 -4.26
N ARG A 268 -12.55 12.04 -5.44
CA ARG A 268 -12.69 11.23 -6.64
C ARG A 268 -11.84 9.96 -6.50
N GLY A 269 -12.45 8.80 -6.65
CA GLY A 269 -11.80 7.50 -6.58
C GLY A 269 -12.80 6.39 -6.91
N GLU A 270 -12.26 5.21 -7.24
CA GLU A 270 -13.07 4.03 -7.50
C GLU A 270 -13.68 3.57 -6.17
N VAL A 271 -14.98 3.76 -6.03
CA VAL A 271 -15.76 3.18 -4.94
C VAL A 271 -16.25 1.85 -5.47
N ILE A 272 -15.56 0.76 -5.09
CA ILE A 272 -16.00 -0.58 -5.48
C ILE A 272 -17.31 -0.84 -4.74
N ALA A 273 -18.39 -0.99 -5.51
CA ALA A 273 -19.67 -1.31 -4.94
C ALA A 273 -19.75 -2.79 -4.57
N LEU A 274 -20.62 -3.14 -3.64
CA LEU A 274 -20.94 -4.53 -3.33
C LEU A 274 -21.50 -5.20 -4.58
N GLU A 275 -21.07 -6.44 -4.84
CA GLU A 275 -21.57 -7.22 -5.98
C GLU A 275 -23.09 -7.44 -5.91
N ALA A 276 -23.63 -7.52 -4.69
CA ALA A 276 -25.07 -7.66 -4.43
C ALA A 276 -25.86 -6.36 -4.60
N ASP A 277 -25.24 -5.19 -4.38
CA ASP A 277 -25.88 -3.89 -4.60
C ASP A 277 -24.84 -2.87 -5.10
N GLY A 278 -24.88 -2.63 -6.41
CA GLY A 278 -24.06 -1.64 -7.10
C GLY A 278 -24.21 -0.21 -6.55
N ALA A 279 -25.17 0.05 -5.66
CA ALA A 279 -25.39 1.34 -5.02
C ALA A 279 -24.64 1.55 -3.68
N VAL A 280 -24.06 0.49 -3.11
CA VAL A 280 -23.42 0.55 -1.79
C VAL A 280 -21.93 0.26 -1.89
N PRO A 281 -21.06 1.15 -1.36
CA PRO A 281 -19.63 0.89 -1.26
C PRO A 281 -19.37 -0.40 -0.49
N ASP A 282 -18.59 -1.29 -1.08
CA ASP A 282 -18.03 -2.45 -0.39
C ASP A 282 -17.00 -1.94 0.62
N PRO A 283 -17.25 -2.03 1.93
CA PRO A 283 -16.34 -1.49 2.94
C PRO A 283 -15.04 -2.27 3.04
N GLU A 284 -14.99 -3.52 2.59
CA GLU A 284 -13.76 -4.30 2.51
C GLU A 284 -12.91 -3.84 1.32
N LYS A 285 -13.55 -3.54 0.19
CA LYS A 285 -12.88 -3.11 -1.05
C LYS A 285 -12.69 -1.59 -1.16
N SER A 286 -13.30 -0.80 -0.27
CA SER A 286 -13.26 0.67 -0.25
C SER A 286 -12.47 1.24 0.94
N ILE A 287 -11.29 0.68 1.23
CA ILE A 287 -10.39 1.21 2.27
C ILE A 287 -10.00 2.66 1.97
N THR A 288 -10.02 3.52 2.99
CA THR A 288 -9.61 4.91 2.80
C THR A 288 -8.11 4.99 2.54
N PRO A 289 -7.61 6.04 1.84
CA PRO A 289 -6.18 6.24 1.65
C PRO A 289 -5.37 6.29 2.95
N PHE A 290 -5.99 6.77 4.03
CA PHE A 290 -5.37 6.77 5.35
C PHE A 290 -5.26 5.36 5.90
N GLU A 291 -6.29 4.53 5.76
CA GLU A 291 -6.25 3.12 6.18
C GLU A 291 -5.28 2.31 5.34
N ARG A 292 -5.23 2.52 4.02
CA ARG A 292 -4.23 1.87 3.17
C ARG A 292 -2.81 2.28 3.57
N LEU A 293 -2.55 3.56 3.79
CA LEU A 293 -1.24 4.01 4.26
C LEU A 293 -0.92 3.43 5.64
N HIS A 294 -1.89 3.42 6.56
CA HIS A 294 -1.73 2.81 7.87
C HIS A 294 -1.32 1.34 7.73
N GLN A 295 -2.04 0.53 6.94
CA GLN A 295 -1.68 -0.86 6.64
C GLN A 295 -0.26 -1.00 6.08
N LEU A 296 0.12 -0.17 5.10
CA LEU A 296 1.47 -0.19 4.50
C LEU A 296 2.58 0.23 5.47
N THR A 297 2.24 0.89 6.58
CA THR A 297 3.19 1.37 7.60
C THR A 297 3.14 0.55 8.90
N GLU A 298 2.33 -0.50 8.95
CA GLU A 298 2.26 -1.40 10.11
C GLU A 298 3.51 -2.29 10.17
N LEU A 299 4.35 -2.05 11.17
CA LEU A 299 5.57 -2.83 11.39
C LEU A 299 5.41 -3.93 12.44
N VAL A 300 4.46 -3.75 13.37
CA VAL A 300 4.32 -4.64 14.53
C VAL A 300 3.86 -6.05 14.14
N PRO A 301 2.87 -6.25 13.23
CA PRO A 301 2.47 -7.60 12.81
C PRO A 301 3.62 -8.46 12.26
N PRO A 302 4.41 -8.02 11.25
CA PRO A 302 5.48 -8.86 10.71
C PRO A 302 6.60 -9.10 11.74
N ILE A 303 6.92 -8.12 12.60
CA ILE A 303 7.91 -8.32 13.68
C ILE A 303 7.41 -9.36 14.68
N ALA A 304 6.16 -9.27 15.13
CA ALA A 304 5.59 -10.22 16.09
C ALA A 304 5.57 -11.65 15.54
N ILE A 305 5.23 -11.83 14.26
CA ILE A 305 5.25 -13.14 13.59
C ILE A 305 6.68 -13.68 13.53
N ARG A 306 7.66 -12.86 13.11
CA ARG A 306 9.07 -13.27 13.07
C ARG A 306 9.61 -13.63 14.45
N THR A 307 9.26 -12.87 15.49
CA THR A 307 9.60 -13.21 16.88
C THR A 307 8.98 -14.55 17.31
N ALA A 308 7.74 -14.84 16.90
CA ALA A 308 7.12 -16.13 17.20
C ALA A 308 7.85 -17.30 16.52
N VAL A 309 8.28 -17.10 15.27
CA VAL A 309 9.08 -18.08 14.51
C VAL A 309 10.46 -18.27 15.16
N GLU A 310 11.15 -17.19 15.53
CA GLU A 310 12.45 -17.23 16.22
C GLU A 310 12.37 -17.98 17.56
N LEU A 311 11.28 -17.77 18.31
CA LEU A 311 11.02 -18.48 19.56
C LEU A 311 10.50 -19.92 19.36
N GLY A 312 10.29 -20.36 18.11
CA GLY A 312 9.77 -21.69 17.79
C GLY A 312 8.32 -21.93 18.21
N ILE A 313 7.53 -20.88 18.47
CA ILE A 313 6.18 -20.99 19.01
C ILE A 313 5.24 -21.81 18.11
N PRO A 314 5.15 -21.57 16.79
CA PRO A 314 4.28 -22.36 15.93
C PRO A 314 4.59 -23.86 15.98
N GLU A 315 5.87 -24.23 15.96
CA GLU A 315 6.30 -25.63 16.00
C GLU A 315 6.09 -26.28 17.38
N LEU A 316 6.15 -25.51 18.47
CA LEU A 316 5.78 -26.00 19.79
C LEU A 316 4.28 -26.28 19.87
N ILE A 317 3.43 -25.38 19.37
CA ILE A 317 1.98 -25.56 19.38
C ILE A 317 1.57 -26.74 18.50
N SER A 318 2.15 -26.89 17.30
CA SER A 318 1.87 -28.02 16.39
C SER A 318 2.18 -29.38 17.02
N ARG A 319 3.13 -29.42 17.98
CA ARG A 319 3.49 -30.61 18.78
C ARG A 319 2.66 -30.77 20.06
N GLY A 320 1.60 -29.97 20.23
CA GLY A 320 0.64 -30.06 21.35
C GLY A 320 1.01 -29.24 22.59
N VAL A 321 1.94 -28.29 22.50
CA VAL A 321 2.26 -27.38 23.61
C VAL A 321 1.33 -26.18 23.59
N SER A 322 0.35 -26.11 24.50
CA SER A 322 -0.69 -25.07 24.40
C SER A 322 -0.66 -23.99 25.49
N SER A 323 -0.12 -24.27 26.68
CA SER A 323 -0.17 -23.29 27.79
C SER A 323 0.93 -22.24 27.69
N VAL A 324 0.64 -20.99 28.08
CA VAL A 324 1.66 -19.91 28.08
C VAL A 324 2.88 -20.30 28.94
N ALA A 325 2.66 -20.92 30.10
CA ALA A 325 3.72 -21.36 30.98
C ALA A 325 4.63 -22.43 30.33
N ASP A 326 4.06 -23.45 29.69
CA ASP A 326 4.83 -24.49 29.02
C ASP A 326 5.56 -23.97 27.78
N LEU A 327 4.91 -23.08 27.02
CA LEU A 327 5.52 -22.41 25.86
C LEU A 327 6.71 -21.54 26.32
N ALA A 328 6.56 -20.78 27.40
CA ALA A 328 7.61 -19.92 27.94
C ALA A 328 8.83 -20.72 28.38
N VAL A 329 8.63 -21.85 29.07
CA VAL A 329 9.72 -22.74 29.47
C VAL A 329 10.45 -23.34 28.26
N ARG A 330 9.71 -23.76 27.22
CA ARG A 330 10.29 -24.42 26.03
C ARG A 330 10.95 -23.45 25.06
N ALA A 331 10.48 -22.22 24.99
CA ALA A 331 11.02 -21.16 24.15
C ALA A 331 12.10 -20.30 24.86
N ASP A 332 12.48 -20.65 26.10
CA ASP A 332 13.38 -19.85 26.95
C ASP A 332 12.95 -18.37 27.05
N ALA A 333 11.66 -18.16 27.26
CA ALA A 333 11.04 -16.84 27.29
C ALA A 333 10.43 -16.50 28.66
N ASP A 334 10.35 -15.21 28.97
CA ASP A 334 9.56 -14.75 30.12
C ASP A 334 8.06 -14.99 29.87
N GLU A 335 7.39 -15.68 30.80
CA GLU A 335 5.97 -16.07 30.66
C GLU A 335 5.05 -14.85 30.44
N ARG A 336 5.30 -13.76 31.17
CA ARG A 336 4.47 -12.56 31.08
C ARG A 336 4.67 -11.84 29.76
N ALA A 337 5.90 -11.76 29.26
CA ALA A 337 6.25 -11.18 27.98
C ALA A 337 5.68 -12.02 26.84
N LEU A 338 5.89 -13.35 26.86
CA LEU A 338 5.34 -14.26 25.87
C LEU A 338 3.80 -14.18 25.83
N GLY A 339 3.15 -14.12 26.99
CA GLY A 339 1.69 -13.93 27.04
C GLY A 339 1.21 -12.63 26.36
N LYS A 340 2.03 -11.57 26.27
CA LYS A 340 1.68 -10.37 25.48
C LYS A 340 1.77 -10.65 23.98
N LEU A 341 2.81 -11.35 23.54
CA LEU A 341 2.98 -11.76 22.15
C LEU A 341 1.82 -12.66 21.71
N LEU A 342 1.50 -13.71 22.47
CA LEU A 342 0.42 -14.65 22.13
C LEU A 342 -0.96 -13.98 22.02
N ARG A 343 -1.29 -13.06 22.93
CA ARG A 343 -2.54 -12.27 22.83
C ARG A 343 -2.58 -11.41 21.58
N TYR A 344 -1.44 -10.86 21.16
CA TYR A 344 -1.39 -10.06 19.95
C TYR A 344 -1.49 -10.93 18.69
N LEU A 345 -0.79 -12.06 18.64
CA LEU A 345 -0.93 -13.06 17.58
C LEU A 345 -2.35 -13.61 17.48
N HIS A 346 -3.06 -13.72 18.60
CA HIS A 346 -4.48 -14.05 18.62
C HIS A 346 -5.33 -12.95 17.97
N ALA A 347 -5.07 -11.69 18.28
CA ALA A 347 -5.74 -10.56 17.64
C ALA A 347 -5.43 -10.42 16.13
N LEU A 348 -4.33 -11.02 15.66
CA LEU A 348 -3.95 -11.11 14.25
C LEU A 348 -4.50 -12.36 13.55
N ASP A 349 -5.28 -13.19 14.24
CA ASP A 349 -5.78 -14.48 13.73
C ASP A 349 -4.68 -15.46 13.29
N VAL A 350 -3.49 -15.36 13.90
CA VAL A 350 -2.41 -16.36 13.77
C VAL A 350 -2.59 -17.48 14.80
N LEU A 351 -3.12 -17.13 15.97
CA LEU A 351 -3.43 -18.05 17.06
C LEU A 351 -4.90 -17.93 17.49
N THR A 352 -5.44 -18.98 18.09
CA THR A 352 -6.73 -18.93 18.77
C THR A 352 -6.57 -19.29 20.24
N GLU A 353 -7.20 -18.53 21.14
CA GLU A 353 -7.22 -18.87 22.56
C GLU A 353 -8.35 -19.88 22.83
N THR A 354 -7.99 -21.11 23.18
CA THR A 354 -8.95 -22.21 23.41
C THR A 354 -9.50 -22.21 24.84
N GLU A 355 -8.65 -21.83 25.79
CA GLU A 355 -8.98 -21.58 27.20
C GLU A 355 -8.09 -20.41 27.68
N PRO A 356 -8.45 -19.70 28.77
CA PRO A 356 -7.62 -18.62 29.29
C PRO A 356 -6.16 -19.05 29.49
N GLY A 357 -5.24 -18.46 28.72
CA GLY A 357 -3.82 -18.80 28.75
C GLY A 357 -3.43 -20.10 28.00
N ARG A 358 -4.28 -20.61 27.11
CA ARG A 358 -3.98 -21.71 26.20
C ARG A 358 -4.27 -21.33 24.75
N TYR A 359 -3.30 -21.59 23.87
CA TYR A 359 -3.37 -21.20 22.46
C TYR A 359 -3.23 -22.42 21.55
N ASP A 360 -3.92 -22.36 20.41
CA ASP A 360 -3.77 -23.26 19.27
C ASP A 360 -3.48 -22.45 17.98
N LEU A 361 -3.02 -23.11 16.92
CA LEU A 361 -2.81 -22.47 15.62
C LEU A 361 -4.15 -22.28 14.90
N THR A 362 -4.28 -21.16 14.20
CA THR A 362 -5.31 -21.01 13.16
C THR A 362 -4.79 -21.58 11.84
N PRO A 363 -5.62 -21.71 10.78
CA PRO A 363 -5.12 -22.08 9.45
C PRO A 363 -4.02 -21.16 8.92
N VAL A 364 -4.03 -19.87 9.30
CA VAL A 364 -2.95 -18.92 8.98
C VAL A 364 -1.68 -19.25 9.75
N GLY A 365 -1.81 -19.55 11.05
CA GLY A 365 -0.68 -19.96 11.89
C GLY A 365 -0.04 -21.27 11.47
N GLU A 366 -0.80 -22.23 10.95
CA GLU A 366 -0.29 -23.51 10.45
C GLU A 366 0.75 -23.34 9.33
N VAL A 367 0.62 -22.31 8.48
CA VAL A 367 1.60 -22.02 7.42
C VAL A 367 2.99 -21.74 7.99
N LEU A 368 3.10 -21.22 9.22
CA LEU A 368 4.39 -20.95 9.88
C LEU A 368 5.14 -22.22 10.30
N THR A 369 4.51 -23.40 10.20
CA THR A 369 5.17 -24.70 10.44
C THR A 369 5.84 -25.27 9.20
N VAL A 370 5.58 -24.67 8.02
CA VAL A 370 6.24 -25.06 6.77
C VAL A 370 7.70 -24.59 6.82
N GLU A 371 8.64 -25.53 6.67
CA GLU A 371 10.09 -25.30 6.82
C GLU A 371 10.61 -24.11 5.99
N PHE A 372 10.24 -24.05 4.72
CA PHE A 372 10.61 -22.93 3.82
C PHE A 372 10.13 -21.56 4.33
N VAL A 373 8.92 -21.50 4.88
CA VAL A 373 8.33 -20.26 5.42
C VAL A 373 9.02 -19.89 6.73
N ALA A 374 9.23 -20.86 7.60
CA ALA A 374 9.92 -20.68 8.87
C ALA A 374 11.36 -20.17 8.64
N ASP A 375 12.12 -20.77 7.73
CA ASP A 375 13.49 -20.31 7.39
C ASP A 375 13.48 -18.87 6.83
N SER A 376 12.57 -18.56 5.91
CA SER A 376 12.47 -17.21 5.32
C SER A 376 12.13 -16.12 6.35
N LEU A 377 11.42 -16.49 7.43
CA LEU A 377 11.02 -15.56 8.48
C LEU A 377 12.02 -15.50 9.65
N HIS A 378 12.74 -16.58 9.92
CA HIS A 378 13.70 -16.70 11.01
C HIS A 378 14.94 -15.80 10.77
N PRO A 379 15.43 -15.04 11.77
CA PRO A 379 16.52 -14.08 11.56
C PRO A 379 17.85 -14.71 11.09
N SER A 380 18.09 -15.97 11.43
CA SER A 380 19.26 -16.72 10.95
C SER A 380 19.05 -17.42 9.59
N GLY A 381 17.82 -17.49 9.08
CA GLY A 381 17.53 -18.11 7.80
C GLY A 381 17.84 -17.22 6.62
N VAL A 382 17.69 -17.73 5.39
CA VAL A 382 18.18 -17.06 4.18
C VAL A 382 17.54 -15.68 4.00
N GLY A 383 16.21 -15.64 3.98
CA GLY A 383 15.45 -14.40 3.83
C GLY A 383 15.54 -13.49 5.06
N GLY A 384 15.62 -14.06 6.27
CA GLY A 384 15.77 -13.28 7.49
C GLY A 384 17.06 -12.47 7.53
N ARG A 385 18.18 -13.07 7.10
CA ARG A 385 19.47 -12.37 6.98
C ARG A 385 19.39 -11.24 5.94
N GLU A 386 18.85 -11.49 4.75
CA GLU A 386 18.68 -10.46 3.70
C GLU A 386 17.87 -9.25 4.22
N MET A 387 16.77 -9.52 4.94
CA MET A 387 15.89 -8.49 5.49
C MET A 387 16.56 -7.55 6.49
N LEU A 388 17.65 -7.96 7.15
CA LEU A 388 18.42 -7.07 8.02
C LEU A 388 18.96 -5.86 7.24
N GLY A 389 19.28 -6.03 5.96
CA GLY A 389 19.80 -4.95 5.11
C GLY A 389 18.82 -3.78 4.95
N VAL A 390 17.51 -4.05 4.97
CA VAL A 390 16.45 -3.06 4.71
C VAL A 390 16.47 -1.92 5.73
N HIS A 391 16.95 -2.16 6.95
CA HIS A 391 17.11 -1.10 7.96
C HIS A 391 18.09 0.01 7.53
N GLY A 392 18.99 -0.28 6.59
CA GLY A 392 19.96 0.67 6.04
C GLY A 392 19.50 1.32 4.72
N LEU A 393 18.29 1.04 4.23
CA LEU A 393 17.84 1.45 2.90
C LEU A 393 18.00 2.96 2.62
N THR A 394 17.83 3.82 3.63
CA THR A 394 18.07 5.27 3.48
C THR A 394 19.51 5.59 3.08
N GLU A 395 20.50 4.88 3.61
CA GLU A 395 21.90 5.02 3.23
C GLU A 395 22.13 4.53 1.80
N SER A 396 21.57 3.38 1.44
CA SER A 396 21.67 2.84 0.09
C SER A 396 21.07 3.77 -0.96
N ILE A 397 19.89 4.34 -0.71
CA ILE A 397 19.26 5.32 -1.61
C ILE A 397 20.11 6.59 -1.75
N ARG A 398 20.81 7.02 -0.68
CA ARG A 398 21.67 8.21 -0.73
C ARG A 398 22.99 7.98 -1.45
N THR A 399 23.48 6.74 -1.49
CA THR A 399 24.86 6.45 -1.89
C THR A 399 24.99 5.53 -3.10
N GLY A 400 23.91 4.84 -3.48
CA GLY A 400 23.92 3.78 -4.48
C GLY A 400 24.75 2.54 -4.08
N ARG A 401 24.99 2.33 -2.78
CA ARG A 401 25.85 1.25 -2.27
C ARG A 401 25.11 0.39 -1.23
N SER A 402 25.61 -0.82 -0.99
CA SER A 402 25.11 -1.69 0.08
C SER A 402 25.25 -0.99 1.44
N SER A 403 24.20 -1.09 2.25
CA SER A 403 24.17 -0.64 3.66
C SER A 403 24.26 -1.80 4.64
N TYR A 404 24.42 -3.04 4.17
CA TYR A 404 24.32 -4.23 5.03
C TYR A 404 25.32 -4.20 6.19
N ALA A 405 26.55 -3.77 5.94
CA ALA A 405 27.60 -3.68 6.95
C ALA A 405 27.36 -2.58 7.99
N SER A 406 26.72 -1.46 7.62
CA SER A 406 26.42 -0.40 8.57
C SER A 406 25.33 -0.79 9.56
N VAL A 407 24.45 -1.73 9.18
CA VAL A 407 23.39 -2.28 10.04
C VAL A 407 23.89 -3.46 10.88
N THR A 408 24.57 -4.43 10.27
CA THR A 408 24.85 -5.73 10.89
C THR A 408 26.27 -5.85 11.47
N GLY A 409 27.19 -4.98 11.05
CA GLY A 409 28.61 -5.05 11.39
C GLY A 409 29.43 -6.04 10.54
N GLN A 410 28.80 -6.71 9.56
CA GLN A 410 29.45 -7.60 8.59
C GLN A 410 28.99 -7.26 7.17
N THR A 411 29.85 -7.46 6.18
CA THR A 411 29.46 -7.38 4.77
C THR A 411 28.64 -8.61 4.38
N PHE A 412 27.76 -8.47 3.39
CA PHE A 412 27.01 -9.64 2.93
C PHE A 412 27.89 -10.70 2.27
N ALA A 413 29.03 -10.31 1.69
CA ALA A 413 30.03 -11.27 1.19
C ALA A 413 30.61 -12.16 2.30
N GLU A 414 30.78 -11.64 3.52
CA GLU A 414 31.19 -12.44 4.69
C GLU A 414 30.07 -13.40 5.12
N VAL A 415 28.81 -12.96 5.08
CA VAL A 415 27.65 -13.84 5.34
C VAL A 415 27.59 -14.99 4.32
N ARG A 416 27.80 -14.69 3.04
CA ARG A 416 27.87 -15.71 1.96
C ARG A 416 29.07 -16.65 2.07
N ALA A 417 30.07 -16.34 2.91
CA ALA A 417 31.17 -17.24 3.20
C ALA A 417 30.87 -18.19 4.39
N GLU A 418 29.78 -17.96 5.14
CA GLU A 418 29.34 -18.87 6.20
C GLU A 418 28.73 -20.13 5.58
N GLN A 419 29.30 -21.30 5.86
CA GLN A 419 28.86 -22.57 5.26
C GLN A 419 27.37 -22.87 5.55
N ASP A 420 26.89 -22.57 6.76
CA ASP A 420 25.50 -22.80 7.15
C ASP A 420 24.51 -21.94 6.34
N TYR A 421 24.87 -20.69 6.05
CA TYR A 421 24.08 -19.82 5.18
C TYR A 421 24.13 -20.30 3.73
N GLU A 422 25.33 -20.63 3.25
CA GLU A 422 25.54 -21.08 1.87
C GLU A 422 24.79 -22.37 1.56
N ASP A 423 24.83 -23.35 2.47
CA ASP A 423 24.14 -24.63 2.31
C ASP A 423 22.63 -24.42 2.16
N ARG A 424 22.00 -23.63 3.06
CA ARG A 424 20.56 -23.31 2.98
C ARG A 424 20.20 -22.54 1.71
N TYR A 425 21.03 -21.58 1.32
CA TYR A 425 20.82 -20.77 0.13
C TYR A 425 20.85 -21.63 -1.15
N LEU A 426 21.85 -22.51 -1.28
CA LEU A 426 21.98 -23.40 -2.43
C LEU A 426 20.88 -24.46 -2.49
N GLU A 427 20.49 -25.03 -1.34
CA GLU A 427 19.37 -25.95 -1.25
C GLU A 427 18.07 -25.30 -1.74
N ARG A 428 17.76 -24.09 -1.26
CA ARG A 428 16.60 -23.29 -1.73
C ARG A 428 16.66 -23.02 -3.23
N LEU A 429 17.82 -22.67 -3.77
CA LEU A 429 17.95 -22.42 -5.21
C LEU A 429 17.76 -23.70 -6.02
N ALA A 430 18.24 -24.85 -5.56
CA ALA A 430 18.17 -26.11 -6.29
C ALA A 430 16.73 -26.55 -6.60
N GLU A 431 15.79 -26.31 -5.67
CA GLU A 431 14.37 -26.71 -5.80
C GLU A 431 13.69 -26.15 -7.06
N PHE A 432 14.00 -24.91 -7.43
CA PHE A 432 13.36 -24.22 -8.56
C PHE A 432 14.09 -24.41 -9.90
N GLN A 433 15.31 -24.96 -9.89
CA GLN A 433 16.19 -24.99 -11.07
C GLN A 433 15.90 -26.14 -12.03
N HIS A 434 15.21 -27.19 -11.58
CA HIS A 434 14.96 -28.37 -12.40
C HIS A 434 14.17 -28.06 -13.69
N ALA A 435 13.10 -27.26 -13.59
CA ALA A 435 12.24 -26.94 -14.73
C ALA A 435 12.98 -26.12 -15.81
N LEU A 436 13.78 -25.13 -15.38
CA LEU A 436 14.59 -24.31 -16.28
C LEU A 436 15.72 -25.15 -16.92
N ALA A 437 16.43 -25.95 -16.12
CA ALA A 437 17.50 -26.82 -16.59
C ALA A 437 17.00 -27.80 -17.66
N MET A 438 15.87 -28.48 -17.44
CA MET A 438 15.27 -29.37 -18.44
C MET A 438 14.93 -28.66 -19.76
N SER A 439 14.42 -27.43 -19.66
CA SER A 439 14.01 -26.66 -20.84
C SER A 439 15.21 -26.28 -21.71
N ILE A 440 16.31 -25.86 -21.07
CA ILE A 440 17.58 -25.58 -21.76
C ILE A 440 18.18 -26.88 -22.32
N ALA A 441 18.19 -27.97 -21.55
CA ALA A 441 18.75 -29.26 -21.97
C ALA A 441 18.10 -29.79 -23.25
N LYS A 442 16.78 -29.63 -23.39
CA LYS A 442 15.99 -30.06 -24.56
C LYS A 442 16.00 -29.06 -25.71
N SER A 443 16.50 -27.85 -25.49
CA SER A 443 16.60 -26.84 -26.54
C SER A 443 17.76 -27.13 -27.50
N GLY A 444 17.82 -26.39 -28.61
CA GLY A 444 18.95 -26.44 -29.54
C GLY A 444 20.26 -25.85 -28.98
N LEU A 445 20.21 -25.12 -27.86
CA LEU A 445 21.31 -24.29 -27.35
C LEU A 445 22.59 -25.04 -27.01
N LEU A 446 22.49 -26.32 -26.65
CA LEU A 446 23.64 -27.16 -26.28
C LEU A 446 24.03 -28.17 -27.37
N SER A 447 23.40 -28.10 -28.54
CA SER A 447 23.68 -29.02 -29.65
C SER A 447 25.12 -28.88 -30.13
N GLY A 448 25.86 -30.00 -30.16
CA GLY A 448 27.25 -30.03 -30.64
C GLY A 448 28.29 -29.45 -29.67
N VAL A 449 27.88 -29.02 -28.47
CA VAL A 449 28.78 -28.54 -27.41
C VAL A 449 29.50 -29.73 -26.79
N ARG A 450 30.84 -29.67 -26.69
CA ARG A 450 31.65 -30.73 -26.09
C ARG A 450 32.06 -30.39 -24.66
N HIS A 451 32.30 -29.11 -24.36
CA HIS A 451 32.63 -28.64 -23.03
C HIS A 451 31.88 -27.36 -22.66
N LEU A 452 31.12 -27.44 -21.56
CA LEU A 452 30.34 -26.36 -20.97
C LEU A 452 30.90 -25.98 -19.59
N VAL A 453 31.09 -24.69 -19.34
CA VAL A 453 31.35 -24.16 -17.99
C VAL A 453 30.07 -23.55 -17.43
N ILE A 454 29.77 -23.77 -16.15
CA ILE A 454 28.58 -23.24 -15.46
C ILE A 454 28.98 -22.32 -14.31
N HIS A 455 28.40 -21.11 -14.30
CA HIS A 455 28.38 -20.18 -13.16
C HIS A 455 26.93 -19.96 -12.73
N SER A 456 26.46 -20.71 -11.74
CA SER A 456 25.08 -20.62 -11.23
C SER A 456 24.93 -21.23 -9.84
N GLY A 457 24.05 -20.68 -9.01
CA GLY A 457 23.67 -21.30 -7.72
C GLY A 457 22.90 -22.62 -7.85
N GLY A 458 22.40 -22.96 -9.06
CA GLY A 458 21.72 -24.22 -9.37
C GLY A 458 22.57 -25.24 -10.13
N ALA A 459 23.90 -25.06 -10.15
CA ALA A 459 24.77 -25.72 -11.10
C ALA A 459 24.74 -27.27 -11.07
N GLY A 460 24.54 -27.89 -9.90
CA GLY A 460 24.46 -29.35 -9.78
C GLY A 460 23.26 -29.93 -10.54
N VAL A 461 22.08 -29.35 -10.35
CA VAL A 461 20.84 -29.75 -11.04
C VAL A 461 20.94 -29.45 -12.54
N GLN A 462 21.50 -28.31 -12.91
CA GLN A 462 21.74 -27.95 -14.32
C GLN A 462 22.69 -28.95 -14.99
N ALA A 463 23.83 -29.24 -14.35
CA ALA A 463 24.79 -30.22 -14.85
C ALA A 463 24.14 -31.59 -15.07
N ARG A 464 23.30 -32.05 -14.11
CA ARG A 464 22.54 -33.31 -14.23
C ARG A 464 21.72 -33.37 -15.52
N GLU A 465 20.85 -32.38 -15.73
CA GLU A 465 19.96 -32.37 -16.90
C GLU A 465 20.74 -32.25 -18.20
N PHE A 466 21.82 -31.44 -18.22
CA PHE A 466 22.63 -31.24 -19.41
C PHE A 466 23.43 -32.49 -19.81
N VAL A 467 24.11 -33.14 -18.88
CA VAL A 467 24.88 -34.36 -19.20
C VAL A 467 23.97 -35.55 -19.51
N ALA A 468 22.76 -35.60 -18.95
CA ALA A 468 21.77 -36.62 -19.27
C ALA A 468 21.22 -36.47 -20.69
N ALA A 469 20.96 -35.24 -21.14
CA ALA A 469 20.46 -34.98 -22.49
C ALA A 469 21.54 -35.03 -23.58
N HIS A 470 22.81 -34.74 -23.23
CA HIS A 470 23.93 -34.64 -24.16
C HIS A 470 25.07 -35.61 -23.77
N PRO A 471 25.15 -36.81 -24.38
CA PRO A 471 26.09 -37.86 -23.97
C PRO A 471 27.58 -37.49 -24.13
N ASP A 472 27.91 -36.64 -25.10
CA ASP A 472 29.28 -36.21 -25.38
C ASP A 472 29.70 -34.95 -24.60
N LEU A 473 28.77 -34.35 -23.86
CA LEU A 473 29.01 -33.11 -23.11
C LEU A 473 29.81 -33.37 -21.84
N ARG A 474 30.84 -32.57 -21.61
CA ARG A 474 31.51 -32.42 -20.32
C ARG A 474 31.14 -31.09 -19.69
N VAL A 475 30.98 -31.08 -18.37
CA VAL A 475 30.58 -29.90 -17.61
C VAL A 475 31.64 -29.58 -16.54
N THR A 476 32.05 -28.32 -16.48
CA THR A 476 32.82 -27.79 -15.35
C THR A 476 31.97 -26.76 -14.61
N ILE A 477 31.68 -27.03 -13.34
CA ILE A 477 31.00 -26.08 -12.46
C ILE A 477 32.06 -25.21 -11.79
N CYS A 478 32.02 -23.91 -12.01
CA CYS A 478 32.85 -22.94 -11.30
C CYS A 478 32.06 -22.43 -10.08
N ALA A 479 32.66 -22.52 -8.90
CA ALA A 479 31.99 -22.16 -7.66
C ALA A 479 32.99 -21.60 -6.64
N LEU A 480 32.53 -20.76 -5.72
CA LEU A 480 33.36 -20.31 -4.59
C LEU A 480 33.65 -21.49 -3.63
N PRO A 481 34.69 -21.42 -2.77
CA PRO A 481 35.08 -22.54 -1.91
C PRO A 481 33.93 -23.17 -1.10
N ALA A 482 33.09 -22.37 -0.42
CA ALA A 482 31.95 -22.87 0.36
C ALA A 482 30.90 -23.60 -0.53
N GLN A 483 30.73 -23.14 -1.77
CA GLN A 483 29.82 -23.73 -2.75
C GLN A 483 30.39 -25.01 -3.34
N ALA A 484 31.70 -25.04 -3.64
CA ALA A 484 32.39 -26.22 -4.12
C ALA A 484 32.34 -27.34 -3.08
N ASP A 485 32.55 -27.00 -1.80
CA ASP A 485 32.40 -27.92 -0.68
C ASP A 485 30.99 -28.52 -0.60
N TRP A 486 29.94 -27.72 -0.78
CA TRP A 486 28.56 -28.21 -0.86
C TRP A 486 28.34 -29.12 -2.07
N LEU A 487 28.75 -28.69 -3.26
CA LEU A 487 28.61 -29.45 -4.50
C LEU A 487 29.31 -30.82 -4.42
N HIS A 488 30.50 -30.90 -3.81
CA HIS A 488 31.20 -32.16 -3.64
C HIS A 488 30.42 -33.17 -2.77
N ARG A 489 29.65 -32.69 -1.78
CA ARG A 489 28.76 -33.52 -0.95
C ARG A 489 27.47 -33.88 -1.69
N ASP A 490 26.90 -32.93 -2.43
CA ASP A 490 25.57 -33.04 -3.04
C ASP A 490 25.57 -33.80 -4.39
N LEU A 491 26.58 -33.62 -5.24
CA LEU A 491 26.62 -34.18 -6.59
C LEU A 491 26.41 -35.71 -6.67
N PRO A 492 26.89 -36.55 -5.73
CA PRO A 492 26.56 -37.98 -5.75
C PRO A 492 25.06 -38.28 -5.61
N ALA A 493 24.33 -37.49 -4.82
CA ALA A 493 22.89 -37.61 -4.66
C ALA A 493 22.14 -36.98 -5.85
N THR A 494 22.59 -35.81 -6.30
CA THR A 494 22.00 -35.11 -7.44
C THR A 494 22.20 -35.86 -8.76
N ILE A 495 23.36 -36.48 -8.99
CA ILE A 495 23.69 -37.28 -10.18
C ILE A 495 24.09 -38.71 -9.74
N PRO A 496 23.12 -39.61 -9.51
CA PRO A 496 23.41 -40.97 -9.07
C PRO A 496 24.21 -41.80 -10.09
N ASP A 497 23.98 -41.57 -11.38
CA ASP A 497 24.66 -42.27 -12.48
C ASP A 497 26.15 -41.90 -12.54
N GLU A 498 27.03 -42.89 -12.33
CA GLU A 498 28.47 -42.66 -12.26
C GLU A 498 29.09 -42.22 -13.59
N GLN A 499 28.54 -42.65 -14.73
CA GLN A 499 29.06 -42.28 -16.06
C GLN A 499 28.70 -40.83 -16.41
N GLN A 500 27.50 -40.40 -16.03
CA GLN A 500 27.10 -39.00 -16.11
C GLN A 500 27.94 -38.15 -15.16
N ARG A 501 28.07 -38.56 -13.89
CA ARG A 501 28.82 -37.82 -12.87
C ARG A 501 30.31 -37.70 -13.19
N ALA A 502 30.93 -38.71 -13.80
CA ALA A 502 32.34 -38.67 -14.22
C ALA A 502 32.64 -37.58 -15.28
N ARG A 503 31.62 -37.02 -15.93
CA ARG A 503 31.74 -35.91 -16.89
C ARG A 503 31.49 -34.54 -16.26
N VAL A 504 31.24 -34.48 -14.95
CA VAL A 504 31.02 -33.25 -14.19
C VAL A 504 32.19 -33.04 -13.24
N SER A 505 32.86 -31.90 -13.35
CA SER A 505 33.95 -31.49 -12.45
C SER A 505 33.60 -30.18 -11.76
N VAL A 506 34.03 -30.00 -10.51
CA VAL A 506 33.91 -28.72 -9.80
C VAL A 506 35.28 -28.05 -9.77
N ALA A 507 35.33 -26.76 -10.07
CA ALA A 507 36.50 -25.90 -9.99
C ALA A 507 36.24 -24.77 -8.99
N GLU A 508 37.09 -24.67 -7.96
CA GLU A 508 37.08 -23.54 -7.02
C GLU A 508 37.56 -22.27 -7.76
N GLN A 509 36.62 -21.42 -8.15
CA GLN A 509 36.89 -20.27 -8.98
C GLN A 509 35.80 -19.20 -8.86
N SER A 510 36.20 -17.93 -8.87
CA SER A 510 35.28 -16.79 -8.93
C SER A 510 34.91 -16.39 -10.36
N VAL A 511 33.73 -15.77 -10.53
CA VAL A 511 33.30 -15.12 -11.79
C VAL A 511 34.24 -13.99 -12.25
N PHE A 512 35.09 -13.48 -11.37
CA PHE A 512 36.12 -12.48 -11.69
C PHE A 512 37.40 -13.06 -12.32
N GLU A 513 37.49 -14.40 -12.40
CA GLU A 513 38.61 -15.10 -13.00
C GLU A 513 38.26 -15.65 -14.39
N PRO A 514 39.24 -15.84 -15.29
CA PRO A 514 38.99 -16.39 -16.62
C PRO A 514 38.46 -17.81 -16.51
N SER A 515 37.27 -18.07 -17.04
CA SER A 515 36.69 -19.42 -16.99
C SER A 515 37.61 -20.46 -17.66
N PRO A 516 37.54 -21.74 -17.30
CA PRO A 516 38.26 -22.80 -18.01
C PRO A 516 37.94 -22.77 -19.51
N GLU A 517 38.92 -23.18 -20.32
CA GLU A 517 38.76 -23.29 -21.78
C GLU A 517 37.54 -24.15 -22.12
N SER A 518 36.61 -23.64 -22.93
CA SER A 518 35.32 -24.28 -23.19
C SER A 518 34.65 -23.80 -24.48
N ASP A 519 33.69 -24.57 -25.00
CA ASP A 519 32.89 -24.16 -26.16
C ASP A 519 31.80 -23.15 -25.73
N VAL A 520 31.23 -23.34 -24.53
CA VAL A 520 30.15 -22.50 -24.01
C VAL A 520 30.37 -22.22 -22.53
N VAL A 521 30.06 -21.00 -22.12
CA VAL A 521 29.93 -20.63 -20.70
C VAL A 521 28.48 -20.28 -20.42
N PHE A 522 27.84 -21.00 -19.53
CA PHE A 522 26.47 -20.75 -19.07
C PHE A 522 26.51 -19.98 -17.74
N VAL A 523 25.92 -18.80 -17.73
CA VAL A 523 25.80 -17.95 -16.55
C VAL A 523 24.32 -17.74 -16.27
N SER A 524 23.89 -18.04 -15.05
CA SER A 524 22.49 -17.86 -14.65
C SER A 524 22.37 -17.15 -13.31
N ARG A 525 21.82 -15.93 -13.36
CA ARG A 525 21.50 -15.05 -12.23
C ARG A 525 22.70 -14.78 -11.32
N ALA A 526 23.88 -14.67 -11.92
CA ALA A 526 25.13 -14.51 -11.19
C ALA A 526 25.49 -13.04 -11.00
N PHE A 527 24.93 -12.13 -11.81
CA PHE A 527 25.38 -10.75 -11.88
C PHE A 527 24.41 -9.74 -11.26
N LYS A 528 23.19 -10.12 -10.90
CA LYS A 528 22.24 -9.24 -10.19
C LYS A 528 22.75 -8.74 -8.83
N ALA A 529 23.66 -9.50 -8.19
CA ALA A 529 24.28 -9.12 -6.92
C ALA A 529 25.54 -8.26 -7.08
N LEU A 530 25.92 -7.88 -8.30
CA LEU A 530 27.13 -7.12 -8.59
C LEU A 530 26.77 -5.75 -9.15
N PRO A 531 27.40 -4.65 -8.71
CA PRO A 531 27.30 -3.36 -9.38
C PRO A 531 27.66 -3.47 -10.87
N ASP A 532 27.09 -2.60 -11.73
CA ASP A 532 27.20 -2.74 -13.20
C ASP A 532 28.62 -2.85 -13.74
N ALA A 533 29.56 -2.08 -13.18
CA ALA A 533 30.97 -2.16 -13.57
C ALA A 533 31.59 -3.51 -13.23
N ASP A 534 31.23 -4.08 -12.08
CA ASP A 534 31.72 -5.38 -11.62
C ASP A 534 31.05 -6.52 -12.38
N ALA A 535 29.75 -6.40 -12.68
CA ALA A 535 29.01 -7.32 -13.54
C ALA A 535 29.59 -7.36 -14.96
N ALA A 536 29.86 -6.19 -15.56
CA ALA A 536 30.49 -6.10 -16.88
C ALA A 536 31.90 -6.68 -16.87
N HIS A 537 32.67 -6.44 -15.81
CA HIS A 537 33.98 -7.04 -15.63
C HIS A 537 33.89 -8.56 -15.54
N ALA A 538 33.06 -9.10 -14.64
CA ALA A 538 32.85 -10.53 -14.46
C ALA A 538 32.39 -11.20 -15.77
N LEU A 539 31.42 -10.62 -16.47
CA LEU A 539 30.95 -11.12 -17.77
C LEU A 539 32.07 -11.16 -18.82
N ARG A 540 32.97 -10.17 -18.82
CA ARG A 540 34.18 -10.22 -19.67
C ARG A 540 35.08 -11.38 -19.27
N ARG A 541 35.41 -11.51 -17.99
CA ARG A 541 36.34 -12.52 -17.46
C ARG A 541 35.88 -13.93 -17.79
N VAL A 542 34.60 -14.24 -17.59
CA VAL A 542 34.07 -15.57 -17.91
C VAL A 542 34.16 -15.92 -19.40
N SER A 543 34.20 -14.94 -20.30
CA SER A 543 34.31 -15.16 -21.76
C SER A 543 35.73 -15.36 -22.29
N GLU A 544 36.77 -15.13 -21.47
CA GLU A 544 38.14 -14.93 -21.99
C GLU A 544 38.77 -16.13 -22.67
N ASN A 545 38.47 -17.35 -22.20
CA ASN A 545 39.04 -18.59 -22.70
C ASN A 545 38.05 -19.39 -23.55
N LEU A 546 37.01 -18.75 -24.11
CA LEU A 546 36.14 -19.40 -25.08
C LEU A 546 36.94 -19.86 -26.30
N LEU A 547 36.70 -21.11 -26.71
CA LEU A 547 37.26 -21.67 -27.94
C LEU A 547 36.78 -20.89 -29.18
N PRO A 548 37.47 -21.00 -30.33
CA PRO A 548 36.99 -20.40 -31.57
C PRO A 548 35.55 -20.82 -31.90
N GLY A 549 34.66 -19.84 -32.08
CA GLY A 549 33.22 -20.08 -32.26
C GLY A 549 32.43 -20.31 -30.96
N GLY A 550 33.07 -20.14 -29.81
CA GLY A 550 32.44 -20.25 -28.50
C GLY A 550 31.58 -19.04 -28.13
N ARG A 551 30.68 -19.24 -27.17
CA ARG A 551 29.65 -18.26 -26.78
C ARG A 551 29.33 -18.31 -25.29
N VAL A 552 28.79 -17.21 -24.77
CA VAL A 552 28.19 -17.15 -23.43
C VAL A 552 26.67 -17.26 -23.57
N LEU A 553 26.06 -18.13 -22.77
CA LEU A 553 24.61 -18.20 -22.58
C LEU A 553 24.28 -17.53 -21.25
N LEU A 554 23.76 -16.30 -21.30
CA LEU A 554 23.45 -15.49 -20.13
C LEU A 554 21.94 -15.52 -19.83
N VAL A 555 21.59 -15.89 -18.60
CA VAL A 555 20.24 -15.81 -18.06
C VAL A 555 20.26 -14.85 -16.87
N GLU A 556 19.57 -13.73 -16.98
CA GLU A 556 19.37 -12.77 -15.89
C GLU A 556 17.88 -12.45 -15.77
N GLU A 557 17.47 -12.04 -14.58
CA GLU A 557 16.12 -11.51 -14.33
C GLU A 557 16.11 -10.02 -14.68
N VAL A 558 15.09 -9.61 -15.44
CA VAL A 558 14.93 -8.24 -15.88
C VAL A 558 13.77 -7.60 -15.11
N PHE A 559 13.98 -6.37 -14.66
CA PHE A 559 12.97 -5.55 -14.02
C PHE A 559 12.02 -4.95 -15.08
N ASP A 560 10.81 -5.48 -15.18
CA ASP A 560 9.80 -4.97 -16.12
C ASP A 560 8.98 -3.84 -15.49
N THR A 561 9.34 -2.61 -15.82
CA THR A 561 8.60 -1.42 -15.36
C THR A 561 7.18 -1.30 -15.92
N GLY A 562 6.83 -2.06 -16.96
CA GLY A 562 5.50 -2.07 -17.57
C GLY A 562 4.49 -3.03 -16.91
N ASP A 563 4.98 -4.04 -16.20
CA ASP A 563 4.18 -5.07 -15.51
C ASP A 563 4.73 -5.33 -14.09
N LEU A 564 5.04 -4.25 -13.38
CA LEU A 564 5.66 -4.30 -12.06
C LEU A 564 4.65 -4.76 -10.98
N ASP A 565 4.97 -5.85 -10.30
CA ASP A 565 4.28 -6.25 -9.08
C ASP A 565 5.00 -5.77 -7.80
N GLU A 566 4.32 -5.91 -6.65
CA GLU A 566 4.86 -5.48 -5.35
C GLU A 566 6.12 -6.28 -4.95
N HIS A 567 6.21 -7.56 -5.35
CA HIS A 567 7.32 -8.44 -5.01
C HIS A 567 8.58 -8.10 -5.78
N ASP A 568 8.47 -7.73 -7.06
CA ASP A 568 9.60 -7.28 -7.86
C ASP A 568 10.24 -6.02 -7.29
N GLY A 569 9.41 -5.04 -6.91
CA GLY A 569 9.87 -3.80 -6.28
C GLY A 569 10.51 -4.04 -4.90
N GLU A 570 9.96 -4.96 -4.11
CA GLU A 570 10.56 -5.36 -2.82
C GLU A 570 11.93 -6.03 -3.02
N ALA A 571 12.03 -6.99 -3.93
CA ALA A 571 13.25 -7.72 -4.22
C ALA A 571 14.38 -6.80 -4.72
N ASP A 572 14.05 -5.81 -5.55
CA ASP A 572 15.01 -4.83 -6.05
C ASP A 572 15.58 -3.95 -4.91
N LEU A 573 14.72 -3.46 -4.01
CA LEU A 573 15.15 -2.65 -2.86
C LEU A 573 15.97 -3.46 -1.85
N ILE A 574 15.61 -4.74 -1.61
CA ILE A 574 16.40 -5.65 -0.78
C ILE A 574 17.76 -5.87 -1.42
N GLY A 575 17.79 -6.17 -2.72
CA GLY A 575 19.03 -6.30 -3.49
C GLY A 575 19.93 -5.08 -3.30
N LEU A 576 19.38 -3.87 -3.49
CA LEU A 576 20.13 -2.63 -3.35
C LEU A 576 20.71 -2.48 -1.94
N ALA A 577 19.93 -2.77 -0.91
CA ALA A 577 20.38 -2.68 0.48
C ALA A 577 21.47 -3.70 0.83
N VAL A 578 21.37 -4.92 0.29
CA VAL A 578 22.25 -6.05 0.58
C VAL A 578 23.54 -5.99 -0.24
N HIS A 579 23.41 -5.76 -1.55
CA HIS A 579 24.49 -5.88 -2.53
C HIS A 579 24.96 -4.54 -3.09
N GLY A 580 24.17 -3.46 -2.96
CA GLY A 580 24.43 -2.21 -3.69
C GLY A 580 24.11 -2.32 -5.18
N SER A 581 23.31 -3.33 -5.57
CA SER A 581 22.82 -3.60 -6.91
C SER A 581 21.50 -4.34 -6.80
N GLY A 582 20.76 -4.51 -7.88
CA GLY A 582 19.43 -5.11 -7.85
C GLY A 582 19.04 -5.70 -9.18
N LEU A 583 17.74 -5.76 -9.44
CA LEU A 583 17.22 -6.13 -10.75
C LEU A 583 17.55 -5.02 -11.74
N ARG A 584 17.83 -5.41 -13.00
CA ARG A 584 18.14 -4.46 -14.07
C ARG A 584 16.99 -4.40 -15.04
N THR A 585 16.63 -3.22 -15.51
CA THR A 585 15.81 -3.10 -16.71
C THR A 585 16.54 -3.69 -17.93
N ALA A 586 15.81 -3.93 -19.02
CA ALA A 586 16.41 -4.47 -20.24
C ALA A 586 17.51 -3.55 -20.80
N GLU A 587 17.33 -2.22 -20.70
CA GLU A 587 18.29 -1.22 -21.15
C GLU A 587 19.56 -1.19 -20.27
N GLU A 588 19.42 -1.36 -18.96
CA GLU A 588 20.56 -1.45 -18.03
C GLU A 588 21.35 -2.73 -18.24
N LEU A 589 20.68 -3.87 -18.45
CA LEU A 589 21.35 -5.13 -18.78
C LEU A 589 22.12 -5.03 -20.12
N ASP A 590 21.52 -4.37 -21.11
CA ASP A 590 22.18 -4.11 -22.40
C ASP A 590 23.45 -3.28 -22.24
N THR A 591 23.40 -2.29 -21.36
CA THR A 591 24.57 -1.45 -21.02
C THR A 591 25.70 -2.29 -20.40
N VAL A 592 25.38 -3.20 -19.47
CA VAL A 592 26.35 -4.12 -18.87
C VAL A 592 26.98 -5.05 -19.92
N ILE A 593 26.17 -5.61 -20.83
CA ILE A 593 26.66 -6.46 -21.92
C ILE A 593 27.64 -5.66 -22.81
N ILE A 594 27.27 -4.43 -23.19
CA ILE A 594 28.13 -3.56 -24.01
C ILE A 594 29.46 -3.26 -23.30
N TRP A 595 29.43 -2.91 -22.01
CA TRP A 595 30.64 -2.61 -21.23
C TRP A 595 31.55 -3.82 -21.04
N SER A 596 30.99 -5.04 -21.06
CA SER A 596 31.80 -6.27 -21.01
C SER A 596 32.64 -6.46 -22.28
N GLY A 597 32.26 -5.85 -23.41
CA GLY A 597 32.89 -6.04 -24.72
C GLY A 597 32.34 -7.22 -25.51
N LEU A 598 31.18 -7.73 -25.12
CA LEU A 598 30.44 -8.77 -25.83
C LEU A 598 29.31 -8.17 -26.66
N THR A 599 28.88 -8.89 -27.68
CA THR A 599 27.67 -8.57 -28.46
C THR A 599 26.65 -9.68 -28.33
N ARG A 600 25.40 -9.30 -28.07
CA ARG A 600 24.26 -10.21 -28.12
C ARG A 600 23.90 -10.51 -29.58
N THR A 601 23.98 -11.78 -29.95
CA THR A 601 23.72 -12.26 -31.31
C THR A 601 22.28 -12.73 -31.47
N GLU A 602 21.75 -13.41 -30.46
CA GLU A 602 20.40 -13.95 -30.45
C GLU A 602 19.81 -13.92 -29.03
N THR A 603 18.50 -14.07 -28.95
CA THR A 603 17.77 -14.20 -27.69
C THR A 603 16.76 -15.33 -27.84
N HIS A 604 16.78 -16.26 -26.88
CA HIS A 604 15.97 -17.46 -26.90
C HIS A 604 15.02 -17.45 -25.70
N ILE A 605 13.78 -17.87 -25.91
CA ILE A 605 12.80 -18.02 -24.83
C ILE A 605 12.67 -19.51 -24.51
N VAL A 606 12.89 -19.87 -23.25
CA VAL A 606 12.82 -21.25 -22.76
C VAL A 606 11.95 -21.33 -21.50
N GLY A 607 11.35 -22.50 -21.27
CA GLY A 607 10.56 -22.76 -20.06
C GLY A 607 9.40 -21.78 -19.87
N TRP A 608 9.30 -21.19 -18.69
CA TRP A 608 8.26 -20.23 -18.30
C TRP A 608 8.53 -18.81 -18.79
N GLY A 609 8.90 -18.65 -20.06
CA GLY A 609 9.23 -17.34 -20.62
C GLY A 609 10.60 -16.80 -20.21
N THR A 610 11.50 -17.65 -19.68
CA THR A 610 12.86 -17.23 -19.30
C THR A 610 13.66 -16.90 -20.55
N THR A 611 14.31 -15.74 -20.52
CA THR A 611 15.12 -15.24 -21.62
C THR A 611 16.57 -15.71 -21.48
N VAL A 612 17.12 -16.29 -22.53
CA VAL A 612 18.54 -16.66 -22.64
C VAL A 612 19.19 -15.79 -23.71
N HIS A 613 20.16 -14.98 -23.32
CA HIS A 613 20.93 -14.14 -24.23
C HIS A 613 22.18 -14.87 -24.71
N GLU A 614 22.34 -14.96 -26.02
CA GLU A 614 23.52 -15.55 -26.64
C GLU A 614 24.55 -14.47 -26.97
N LEU A 615 25.69 -14.50 -26.29
CA LEU A 615 26.72 -13.46 -26.38
C LEU A 615 28.01 -14.02 -26.98
N VAL A 616 28.64 -13.24 -27.85
CA VAL A 616 29.96 -13.56 -28.45
C VAL A 616 30.93 -12.41 -28.22
N ARG A 617 32.23 -12.70 -28.25
CA ARG A 617 33.27 -11.66 -28.16
C ARG A 617 33.29 -10.84 -29.43
N ASN A 618 33.53 -9.54 -29.30
CA ASN A 618 33.77 -8.68 -30.45
C ASN A 618 35.13 -9.01 -31.07
N ASP A 619 35.18 -9.33 -32.35
CA ASP A 619 36.41 -9.62 -33.09
C ASP A 619 37.37 -8.40 -33.23
N THR A 620 37.04 -7.26 -32.61
CA THR A 620 37.71 -5.96 -32.79
C THR A 620 38.32 -5.35 -31.53
N ASN A 621 38.69 -6.13 -30.50
CA ASN A 621 39.46 -5.59 -29.36
C ASN A 621 40.63 -6.48 -28.94
#